data_AF-A0A2N9ETP8-F1
#
_entry.id   AF-A0A2N9ETP8-F1
#
_cell.length_a   1.000
_cell.length_b   1.000
_cell.length_c   1.000
_cell.angle_alpha   90.00
_cell.angle_beta   90.00
_cell.angle_gamma   90.00
#
_symmetry.space_group_name_H-M   'P 1'
#
loop_
_entity.id
_entity.type
_entity.pdbx_description
1 polymer ?
#
loop_
_entity_poly.entity_id
_entity_poly.type
_entity_poly.pdbx_seq_one_letter_code
_entity_poly.pdbx_strand_id
1 'polypeptide(L)'
;MQTSKIWYYSELIKISNRECDLLAKIVTQSDIAALMYSSGTTGMSKGVILTHKNFIANSLMMMADQDRYGDPKNVFFCFLPMFHIYGLSVITDHLLAASEREHGGFDGQVVSGAVPLGRDVMEECAKVIPHADIFQGYGMTEACGIISLGNPKEEPRLSSSTGTLVSGVESQIASTDTLQPLPPNQLGEIWLRGPNINAR
;
A
#
# COMPACT_ATOMS: atom_id res chain seq x y z
N MET A 1 36.63 11.30 -30.54
CA MET A 1 35.65 10.49 -29.80
C MET A 1 35.58 11.05 -28.39
N GLN A 2 34.48 11.74 -28.06
CA GLN A 2 34.29 12.36 -26.74
C GLN A 2 33.81 11.28 -25.78
N THR A 3 34.68 10.86 -24.86
CA THR A 3 34.34 9.88 -23.84
C THR A 3 33.28 10.47 -22.92
N SER A 4 32.07 9.90 -22.92
CA SER A 4 30.99 10.28 -22.03
C SER A 4 31.48 10.17 -20.57
N LYS A 5 31.44 11.28 -19.85
CA LYS A 5 31.85 11.34 -18.44
C LYS A 5 30.81 10.60 -17.59
N ILE A 6 31.21 9.50 -16.97
CA ILE A 6 30.38 8.76 -16.01
C ILE A 6 30.47 9.48 -14.66
N TRP A 7 29.33 9.76 -14.05
CA TRP A 7 29.23 10.42 -12.74
C TRP A 7 28.67 9.43 -11.72
N TYR A 8 29.33 9.30 -10.58
CA TYR A 8 28.78 8.54 -9.45
C TYR A 8 27.83 9.42 -8.62
N TYR A 9 26.78 8.83 -8.04
CA TYR A 9 25.83 9.57 -7.20
C TYR A 9 26.52 10.32 -6.05
N SER A 10 27.56 9.73 -5.45
CA SER A 10 28.38 10.39 -4.44
C SER A 10 29.09 11.65 -4.94
N GLU A 11 29.46 11.70 -6.21
CA GLU A 11 30.08 12.89 -6.82
C GLU A 11 29.03 13.96 -7.06
N LEU A 12 27.81 13.58 -7.47
CA LEU A 12 26.68 14.50 -7.61
C LEU A 12 26.31 15.16 -6.28
N ILE A 13 26.32 14.41 -5.18
CA ILE A 13 26.06 14.97 -3.83
C ILE A 13 27.17 15.94 -3.40
N LYS A 14 28.44 15.65 -3.73
CA LYS A 14 29.56 16.53 -3.39
C LYS A 14 29.55 17.85 -4.15
N ILE A 15 29.04 17.85 -5.39
CA ILE A 15 28.93 19.06 -6.22
C ILE A 15 27.57 19.75 -6.09
N SER A 16 26.58 19.10 -5.48
CA SER A 16 25.27 19.71 -5.24
C SER A 16 25.41 20.85 -4.24
N ASN A 17 24.92 22.02 -4.61
CA ASN A 17 24.77 23.13 -3.68
C ASN A 17 23.59 22.80 -2.73
N ARG A 18 23.74 23.04 -1.42
CA ARG A 18 22.64 22.83 -0.46
C ARG A 18 21.58 23.93 -0.51
N GLU A 19 21.84 24.98 -1.28
CA GLU A 19 20.87 26.02 -1.59
C GLU A 19 19.79 25.43 -2.50
N CYS A 20 18.63 25.21 -1.91
CA CYS A 20 17.43 24.86 -2.64
C CYS A 20 16.78 26.17 -3.09
N ASP A 21 16.82 26.47 -4.39
CA ASP A 21 16.13 27.64 -4.99
C ASP A 21 14.59 27.51 -4.94
N LEU A 22 14.07 26.40 -4.40
CA LEU A 22 12.67 26.28 -4.06
C LEU A 22 12.39 27.22 -2.88
N LEU A 23 11.57 28.24 -3.13
CA LEU A 23 11.00 29.06 -2.08
C LEU A 23 10.49 28.13 -0.97
N ALA A 24 10.87 28.42 0.28
CA ALA A 24 10.34 27.74 1.46
C ALA A 24 8.83 28.01 1.55
N LYS A 25 8.06 27.28 0.74
CA LYS A 25 6.61 27.25 0.80
C LYS A 25 6.25 26.45 2.05
N ILE A 26 5.34 27.01 2.83
CA ILE A 26 4.70 26.28 3.92
C ILE A 26 3.92 25.14 3.26
N VAL A 27 4.35 23.90 3.47
CA VAL A 27 3.67 22.70 3.00
C VAL A 27 2.67 22.26 4.05
N THR A 28 1.42 22.05 3.64
CA THR A 28 0.33 21.57 4.49
C THR A 28 -0.06 20.13 4.15
N GLN A 29 -0.74 19.43 5.06
CA GLN A 29 -1.20 18.06 4.80
C GLN A 29 -2.23 17.97 3.66
N SER A 30 -2.92 19.07 3.36
CA SER A 30 -3.92 19.15 2.29
C SER A 30 -3.30 19.40 0.91
N ASP A 31 -2.00 19.70 0.85
CA ASP A 31 -1.32 19.93 -0.41
C ASP A 31 -1.20 18.62 -1.19
N ILE A 32 -1.28 18.73 -2.52
CA ILE A 32 -1.14 17.59 -3.43
C ILE A 32 0.28 17.04 -3.32
N ALA A 33 0.38 15.76 -2.96
CA ALA A 33 1.64 15.03 -2.86
C ALA A 33 1.92 14.20 -4.12
N ALA A 34 0.88 13.59 -4.71
CA ALA A 34 1.02 12.77 -5.91
C ALA A 34 -0.22 12.86 -6.82
N LEU A 35 0.04 12.71 -8.13
CA LEU A 35 -0.98 12.50 -9.15
C LEU A 35 -0.76 11.11 -9.74
N MET A 36 -1.62 10.17 -9.38
CA MET A 36 -1.50 8.77 -9.80
C MET A 36 -2.57 8.47 -10.85
N TYR A 37 -2.18 7.88 -11.97
CA TYR A 37 -3.12 7.56 -13.02
C TYR A 37 -3.68 6.16 -12.81
N SER A 38 -5.00 6.06 -12.62
CA SER A 38 -5.69 4.77 -12.58
C SER A 38 -6.13 4.39 -13.99
N SER A 39 -5.98 3.09 -14.31
CA SER A 39 -6.30 2.52 -15.61
C SER A 39 -7.79 2.19 -15.78
N GLY A 40 -8.68 2.89 -15.06
CA GLY A 40 -10.12 2.60 -14.90
C GLY A 40 -10.73 1.74 -16.00
N THR A 41 -11.37 0.63 -15.61
CA THR A 41 -11.57 -0.61 -16.39
C THR A 41 -12.17 -0.55 -17.79
N THR A 42 -12.61 0.60 -18.31
CA THR A 42 -13.14 0.72 -19.69
C THR A 42 -12.97 2.13 -20.33
N GLY A 43 -12.16 3.03 -19.75
CA GLY A 43 -12.16 4.45 -20.16
C GLY A 43 -10.80 5.15 -20.22
N MET A 44 -10.82 6.45 -20.57
CA MET A 44 -9.65 7.35 -20.51
C MET A 44 -9.04 7.33 -19.10
N SER A 45 -7.71 7.25 -19.03
CA SER A 45 -7.01 7.26 -17.74
C SER A 45 -7.34 8.52 -16.93
N LYS A 46 -7.66 8.33 -15.65
CA LYS A 46 -8.06 9.40 -14.74
C LYS A 46 -6.92 9.65 -13.76
N GLY A 47 -6.59 10.93 -13.56
CA GLY A 47 -5.67 11.34 -12.51
C GLY A 47 -6.37 11.29 -11.15
N VAL A 48 -5.85 10.47 -10.25
CA VAL A 48 -6.19 10.45 -8.83
C VAL A 48 -5.26 11.42 -8.13
N ILE A 49 -5.84 12.46 -7.55
CA ILE A 49 -5.13 13.38 -6.66
C ILE A 49 -4.91 12.64 -5.35
N LEU A 50 -3.70 12.65 -4.82
CA LEU A 50 -3.36 12.19 -3.48
C LEU A 50 -2.62 13.32 -2.75
N THR A 51 -3.04 13.61 -1.53
CA THR A 51 -2.48 14.63 -0.64
C THR A 51 -1.49 14.03 0.34
N HIS A 52 -0.70 14.87 0.99
CA HIS A 52 0.16 14.42 2.10
C HIS A 52 -0.62 13.69 3.19
N LYS A 53 -1.83 14.17 3.51
CA LYS A 53 -2.73 13.54 4.49
C LYS A 53 -3.05 12.10 4.12
N ASN A 54 -3.25 11.78 2.85
CA ASN A 54 -3.60 10.42 2.43
C ASN A 54 -2.46 9.43 2.74
N PHE A 55 -1.21 9.79 2.41
CA PHE A 55 -0.03 8.96 2.69
C PHE A 55 0.24 8.84 4.19
N ILE A 56 0.12 9.95 4.94
CA ILE A 56 0.29 9.94 6.40
C ILE A 56 -0.76 9.04 7.05
N ALA A 57 -2.03 9.17 6.64
CA ALA A 57 -3.10 8.32 7.14
C ALA A 57 -2.82 6.84 6.85
N ASN A 58 -2.53 6.49 5.59
CA ASN A 58 -2.23 5.12 5.19
C ASN A 58 -1.08 4.51 6.02
N SER A 59 0.00 5.26 6.22
CA SER A 59 1.14 4.82 7.03
C SER A 59 0.78 4.61 8.50
N LEU A 60 0.04 5.54 9.11
CA LEU A 60 -0.41 5.41 10.51
C LEU A 60 -1.36 4.22 10.71
N MET A 61 -2.23 3.96 9.73
CA MET A 61 -3.16 2.83 9.76
C MET A 61 -2.40 1.50 9.71
N MET A 62 -1.38 1.39 8.85
CA MET A 62 -0.50 0.22 8.75
C MET A 62 0.31 -0.02 10.01
N MET A 63 0.87 1.05 10.59
CA MET A 63 1.56 0.93 11.88
C MET A 63 0.62 0.49 12.99
N ALA A 64 -0.60 1.03 13.04
CA ALA A 64 -1.58 0.65 14.06
C ALA A 64 -1.91 -0.86 13.99
N ASP A 65 -2.05 -1.42 12.78
CA ASP A 65 -2.27 -2.86 12.60
C ASP A 65 -1.04 -3.67 12.99
N GLN A 66 0.16 -3.28 12.58
CA GLN A 66 1.42 -3.93 12.98
C GLN A 66 1.58 -3.93 14.52
N ASP A 67 1.24 -2.82 15.17
CA ASP A 67 1.30 -2.68 16.63
C ASP A 67 0.26 -3.57 17.33
N ARG A 68 -0.96 -3.59 16.80
CA ARG A 68 -2.05 -4.43 17.28
C ARG A 68 -1.67 -5.92 17.22
N TYR A 69 -0.99 -6.33 16.15
CA TYR A 69 -0.59 -7.72 15.95
C TYR A 69 0.77 -8.07 16.53
N GLY A 70 1.49 -7.09 17.08
CA GLY A 70 2.82 -7.28 17.67
C GLY A 70 3.85 -7.73 16.63
N ASP A 71 3.78 -7.16 15.42
CA ASP A 71 4.69 -7.50 14.34
C ASP A 71 6.09 -6.92 14.61
N PRO A 72 7.16 -7.72 14.36
CA PRO A 72 8.52 -7.27 14.55
C PRO A 72 8.93 -6.26 13.48
N LYS A 73 10.16 -5.72 13.58
CA LYS A 73 10.70 -4.88 12.52
C LYS A 73 10.85 -5.67 11.22
N ASN A 74 10.02 -5.34 10.23
CA ASN A 74 10.03 -5.97 8.91
C ASN A 74 11.03 -5.31 7.97
N VAL A 75 11.72 -6.11 7.17
CA VAL A 75 12.49 -5.66 6.00
C VAL A 75 11.66 -5.95 4.76
N PHE A 76 11.21 -4.90 4.07
CA PHE A 76 10.40 -5.04 2.87
C PHE A 76 11.28 -5.18 1.63
N PHE A 77 11.08 -6.25 0.88
CA PHE A 77 11.64 -6.38 -0.46
C PHE A 77 10.64 -5.83 -1.49
N CYS A 78 10.74 -4.53 -1.78
CA CYS A 78 9.86 -3.87 -2.76
C CYS A 78 10.51 -3.88 -4.16
N PHE A 79 10.06 -4.79 -5.01
CA PHE A 79 10.36 -4.79 -6.46
C PHE A 79 9.19 -4.26 -7.30
N LEU A 80 8.13 -3.78 -6.63
CA LEU A 80 6.94 -3.26 -7.29
C LEU A 80 7.24 -1.89 -7.94
N PRO A 81 6.63 -1.56 -9.08
CA PRO A 81 6.86 -0.27 -9.71
C PRO A 81 6.37 0.89 -8.85
N MET A 82 7.25 1.86 -8.56
CA MET A 82 6.92 3.05 -7.74
C MET A 82 5.99 4.05 -8.45
N PHE A 83 5.79 3.92 -9.76
CA PHE A 83 4.77 4.67 -10.49
C PHE A 83 3.36 4.06 -10.33
N HIS A 84 3.23 2.93 -9.64
CA HIS A 84 1.97 2.32 -9.25
C HIS A 84 1.74 2.55 -7.76
N ILE A 85 0.50 2.82 -7.35
CA ILE A 85 0.18 3.15 -5.95
C ILE A 85 0.64 2.08 -4.97
N TYR A 86 0.56 0.81 -5.36
CA TYR A 86 1.01 -0.31 -4.51
C TYR A 86 2.51 -0.22 -4.18
N GLY A 87 3.37 0.03 -5.18
CA GLY A 87 4.81 0.16 -4.92
C GLY A 87 5.13 1.44 -4.14
N LEU A 88 4.44 2.53 -4.46
CA LEU A 88 4.64 3.82 -3.80
C LEU A 88 4.21 3.77 -2.32
N SER A 89 3.01 3.27 -2.03
CA SER A 89 2.45 3.25 -0.67
C SER A 89 3.30 2.42 0.29
N VAL A 90 3.75 1.23 -0.14
CA VAL A 90 4.59 0.34 0.68
C VAL A 90 5.91 1.03 1.08
N ILE A 91 6.53 1.77 0.16
CA ILE A 91 7.78 2.48 0.46
C ILE A 91 7.52 3.68 1.37
N THR A 92 6.47 4.47 1.10
CA THR A 92 6.13 5.62 1.94
C THR A 92 5.74 5.20 3.35
N ASP A 93 4.99 4.11 3.49
CA ASP A 93 4.57 3.59 4.79
C ASP A 93 5.77 3.23 5.65
N HIS A 94 6.75 2.52 5.08
CA HIS A 94 7.95 2.13 5.81
C HIS A 94 8.87 3.30 6.17
N LEU A 95 9.03 4.28 5.26
CA LEU A 95 9.85 5.46 5.53
C LEU A 95 9.25 6.33 6.64
N LEU A 96 7.94 6.48 6.66
CA LEU A 96 7.22 7.24 7.68
C LEU A 96 7.10 6.47 9.00
N ALA A 97 7.08 5.14 8.93
CA ALA A 97 6.98 4.25 10.07
C ALA A 97 8.33 3.95 10.76
N ALA A 98 9.40 4.69 10.44
CA ALA A 98 10.75 4.46 10.98
C ALA A 98 10.76 4.53 12.52
N SER A 99 10.47 3.39 13.13
CA SER A 99 10.45 3.12 14.57
C SER A 99 11.69 2.32 14.91
N GLU A 100 12.37 2.69 16.00
CA GLU A 100 13.48 1.95 16.59
C GLU A 100 12.96 0.65 17.23
N ARG A 101 12.67 -0.37 16.41
CA ARG A 101 12.32 -1.73 16.88
C ARG A 101 13.45 -2.71 16.62
N GLU A 102 13.59 -3.68 17.52
CA GLU A 102 14.52 -4.79 17.36
C GLU A 102 14.07 -5.70 16.20
N HIS A 103 15.03 -6.21 15.43
CA HIS A 103 14.74 -7.16 14.35
C HIS A 103 14.38 -8.52 14.96
N GLY A 104 13.20 -9.03 14.64
CA GLY A 104 12.81 -10.41 14.92
C GLY A 104 13.52 -11.40 13.99
N GLY A 105 13.32 -12.70 14.23
CA GLY A 105 13.79 -13.76 13.33
C GLY A 105 13.22 -13.64 11.91
N PHE A 106 13.79 -14.40 10.97
CA PHE A 106 13.37 -14.39 9.56
C PHE A 106 12.16 -15.30 9.34
N ASP A 107 10.97 -14.81 9.68
CA ASP A 107 9.71 -15.39 9.21
C ASP A 107 9.26 -14.61 7.97
N GLY A 108 9.33 -15.25 6.80
CA GLY A 108 9.05 -14.59 5.53
C GLY A 108 7.55 -14.34 5.35
N GLN A 109 7.16 -13.14 4.91
CA GLN A 109 5.78 -12.85 4.53
C GLN A 109 5.72 -12.50 3.04
N VAL A 110 4.78 -13.09 2.33
CA VAL A 110 4.50 -12.80 0.92
C VAL A 110 3.08 -12.28 0.80
N VAL A 111 2.98 -11.01 0.41
CA VAL A 111 1.71 -10.32 0.16
C VAL A 111 1.47 -10.26 -1.34
N SER A 112 0.30 -10.73 -1.78
CA SER A 112 -0.18 -10.52 -3.14
C SER A 112 -1.30 -9.47 -3.16
N GLY A 113 -1.39 -8.68 -4.22
CA GLY A 113 -2.42 -7.67 -4.40
C GLY A 113 -2.66 -7.33 -5.86
N ALA A 114 -3.56 -6.37 -6.12
CA ALA A 114 -4.03 -5.91 -7.43
C ALA A 114 -4.88 -6.90 -8.25
N VAL A 115 -4.57 -8.20 -8.20
CA VAL A 115 -5.35 -9.26 -8.86
C VAL A 115 -5.52 -10.44 -7.89
N PRO A 116 -6.69 -11.10 -7.85
CA PRO A 116 -6.87 -12.30 -7.05
C PRO A 116 -5.85 -13.38 -7.43
N LEU A 117 -5.16 -13.92 -6.42
CA LEU A 117 -4.23 -15.02 -6.58
C LEU A 117 -5.00 -16.34 -6.58
N GLY A 118 -4.78 -17.16 -7.62
CA GLY A 118 -5.36 -18.50 -7.70
C GLY A 118 -4.87 -19.38 -6.55
N ARG A 119 -5.77 -20.20 -5.99
CA ARG A 119 -5.42 -21.12 -4.90
C ARG A 119 -4.28 -22.07 -5.29
N ASP A 120 -4.31 -22.56 -6.53
CA ASP A 120 -3.27 -23.38 -7.13
C ASP A 120 -1.91 -22.68 -7.10
N VAL A 121 -1.85 -21.39 -7.45
CA VAL A 121 -0.61 -20.61 -7.38
C VAL A 121 -0.14 -20.43 -5.94
N MET A 122 -1.04 -20.18 -4.99
CA MET A 122 -0.70 -20.08 -3.57
C MET A 122 -0.11 -21.41 -3.03
N GLU A 123 -0.70 -22.54 -3.42
CA GLU A 123 -0.25 -23.87 -3.04
C GLU A 123 1.15 -24.17 -3.60
N GLU A 124 1.42 -23.84 -4.86
CA GLU A 124 2.75 -24.00 -5.45
C GLU A 124 3.79 -23.08 -4.80
N CYS A 125 3.44 -21.82 -4.53
CA CYS A 125 4.32 -20.90 -3.80
C CYS A 125 4.63 -21.44 -2.40
N ALA A 126 3.65 -21.98 -1.68
CA ALA A 126 3.86 -22.56 -0.35
C ALA A 126 4.80 -23.78 -0.37
N LYS A 127 4.92 -24.50 -1.49
CA LYS A 127 5.90 -25.59 -1.65
C LYS A 127 7.32 -25.05 -1.82
N VAL A 128 7.48 -23.92 -2.52
CA VAL A 128 8.79 -23.30 -2.80
C VAL A 128 9.34 -22.57 -1.57
N ILE A 129 8.48 -21.90 -0.81
CA ILE A 129 8.82 -21.12 0.38
C ILE A 129 7.98 -21.57 1.59
N PRO A 130 8.23 -22.77 2.14
CA PRO A 130 7.36 -23.40 3.14
C PRO A 130 7.33 -22.67 4.49
N HIS A 131 8.35 -21.87 4.77
CA HIS A 131 8.47 -21.03 5.97
C HIS A 131 7.78 -19.68 5.83
N ALA A 132 7.28 -19.35 4.64
CA ALA A 132 6.63 -18.08 4.41
C ALA A 132 5.10 -18.19 4.53
N ASP A 133 4.51 -17.17 5.16
CA ASP A 133 3.08 -16.97 5.11
C ASP A 133 2.70 -16.22 3.83
N ILE A 134 1.68 -16.75 3.14
CA ILE A 134 1.19 -16.21 1.87
C ILE A 134 -0.23 -15.73 2.09
N PHE A 135 -0.45 -14.43 1.90
CA PHE A 135 -1.75 -13.80 2.07
C PHE A 135 -1.99 -12.73 1.01
N GLN A 136 -3.23 -12.29 0.91
CA GLN A 136 -3.68 -11.34 -0.10
C GLN A 136 -4.13 -10.04 0.56
N GLY A 137 -4.04 -8.96 -0.19
CA GLY A 137 -4.58 -7.66 0.18
C GLY A 137 -5.39 -7.06 -0.95
N TYR A 138 -6.39 -6.27 -0.59
CA TYR A 138 -7.15 -5.44 -1.52
C TYR A 138 -6.84 -3.97 -1.30
N GLY A 139 -6.75 -3.24 -2.40
CA GLY A 139 -6.42 -1.82 -2.40
C GLY A 139 -6.73 -1.17 -3.74
N MET A 140 -6.76 0.15 -3.76
CA MET A 140 -7.04 0.94 -4.97
C MET A 140 -6.32 2.29 -4.93
N THR A 141 -6.14 2.89 -6.11
CA THR A 141 -5.40 4.16 -6.23
C THR A 141 -6.12 5.28 -5.50
N GLU A 142 -7.45 5.29 -5.59
CA GLU A 142 -8.36 6.24 -4.96
C GLU A 142 -8.34 6.19 -3.42
N ALA A 143 -7.83 5.10 -2.85
CA ALA A 143 -7.66 4.89 -1.42
C ALA A 143 -6.22 5.05 -0.93
N CYS A 144 -5.32 5.56 -1.78
CA CYS A 144 -3.91 5.70 -1.43
C CYS A 144 -3.21 4.36 -1.08
N GLY A 145 -3.71 3.24 -1.61
CA GLY A 145 -3.13 1.92 -1.40
C GLY A 145 -4.11 0.92 -0.78
N ILE A 146 -3.66 0.28 0.31
CA ILE A 146 -4.30 -0.89 0.92
C ILE A 146 -5.59 -0.52 1.68
N ILE A 147 -6.60 -1.38 1.60
CA ILE A 147 -7.92 -1.26 2.25
C ILE A 147 -8.19 -2.45 3.17
N SER A 148 -7.80 -3.64 2.75
CA SER A 148 -7.83 -4.84 3.57
C SER A 148 -6.60 -5.68 3.33
N LEU A 149 -6.19 -6.40 4.36
CA LEU A 149 -5.01 -7.23 4.35
C LEU A 149 -5.28 -8.52 5.12
N GLY A 150 -4.89 -9.66 4.53
CA GLY A 150 -4.91 -10.94 5.22
C GLY A 150 -3.94 -10.97 6.40
N ASN A 151 -4.34 -11.62 7.49
CA ASN A 151 -3.48 -11.84 8.65
C ASN A 151 -3.26 -13.33 8.90
N PRO A 152 -2.03 -13.86 8.71
CA PRO A 152 -1.72 -15.27 8.97
C PRO A 152 -1.96 -15.73 10.41
N LYS A 153 -1.99 -14.81 11.38
CA LYS A 153 -2.30 -15.12 12.79
C LYS A 153 -3.79 -15.33 13.06
N GLU A 154 -4.65 -14.77 12.20
CA GLU A 154 -6.12 -14.80 12.39
C GLU A 154 -6.83 -15.63 11.31
N GLU A 155 -6.17 -15.91 10.19
CA GLU A 155 -6.74 -16.62 9.04
C GLU A 155 -6.09 -17.97 8.79
N PRO A 156 -6.85 -18.95 8.23
CA PRO A 156 -6.26 -20.18 7.75
C PRO A 156 -5.20 -19.93 6.68
N ARG A 157 -4.13 -20.73 6.71
CA ARG A 157 -3.15 -20.76 5.62
C ARG A 157 -3.85 -21.02 4.28
N LEU A 158 -3.47 -20.29 3.24
CA LEU A 158 -4.07 -20.38 1.90
C LEU A 158 -5.54 -19.88 1.84
N SER A 159 -5.88 -18.91 2.69
CA SER A 159 -7.13 -18.15 2.59
C SER A 159 -7.25 -17.47 1.22
N SER A 160 -8.40 -17.63 0.57
CA SER A 160 -8.74 -16.87 -0.65
C SER A 160 -9.32 -15.49 -0.34
N SER A 161 -9.44 -15.13 0.94
CA SER A 161 -9.88 -13.82 1.39
C SER A 161 -8.80 -12.77 1.15
N THR A 162 -9.21 -11.51 1.00
CA THR A 162 -8.33 -10.34 1.06
C THR A 162 -8.15 -9.83 2.49
N GLY A 163 -8.65 -10.58 3.46
CA GLY A 163 -8.57 -10.31 4.89
C GLY A 163 -9.54 -9.26 5.42
N THR A 164 -9.17 -8.69 6.56
CA THR A 164 -9.98 -7.71 7.28
C THR A 164 -9.61 -6.28 6.88
N LEU A 165 -10.52 -5.34 7.14
CA LEU A 165 -10.23 -3.92 6.93
C LEU A 165 -9.04 -3.49 7.75
N VAL A 166 -8.22 -2.63 7.16
CA VAL A 166 -7.12 -1.98 7.87
C VAL A 166 -7.66 -0.96 8.87
N SER A 167 -6.91 -0.70 9.93
CA SER A 167 -7.31 0.27 10.98
C SER A 167 -7.78 1.59 10.38
N GLY A 168 -8.91 2.12 10.86
CA GLY A 168 -9.44 3.43 10.42
C GLY A 168 -10.23 3.44 9.11
N VAL A 169 -10.36 2.29 8.42
CA VAL A 169 -11.28 2.12 7.29
C VAL A 169 -12.59 1.49 7.77
N GLU A 170 -13.69 2.05 7.28
CA GLU A 170 -15.02 1.52 7.42
C GLU A 170 -15.52 1.04 6.05
N SER A 171 -16.26 -0.06 6.02
CA SER A 171 -16.86 -0.57 4.79
C SER A 171 -18.33 -0.94 4.96
N GLN A 172 -19.05 -0.93 3.85
CA GLN A 172 -20.43 -1.38 3.77
C GLN A 172 -20.64 -2.09 2.44
N ILE A 173 -21.32 -3.24 2.48
CA ILE A 173 -21.80 -3.89 1.25
C ILE A 173 -23.16 -3.28 0.92
N ALA A 174 -23.29 -2.71 -0.28
CA ALA A 174 -24.51 -2.08 -0.76
C ALA A 174 -25.07 -2.82 -1.98
N SER A 175 -26.40 -2.89 -2.10
CA SER A 175 -27.03 -3.37 -3.32
C SER A 175 -26.77 -2.41 -4.48
N THR A 176 -26.40 -2.95 -5.65
CA THR A 176 -26.25 -2.16 -6.88
C THR A 176 -27.57 -1.63 -7.42
N ASP A 177 -28.71 -2.19 -6.99
CA ASP A 177 -30.04 -1.80 -7.46
C ASP A 177 -30.69 -0.79 -6.52
N THR A 178 -30.64 -1.03 -5.20
CA THR A 178 -31.34 -0.21 -4.21
C THR A 178 -30.45 0.80 -3.51
N LEU A 179 -29.13 0.68 -3.64
CA LEU A 179 -28.12 1.45 -2.91
C LEU A 179 -28.30 1.37 -1.38
N GLN A 180 -28.95 0.31 -0.90
CA GLN A 180 -29.16 0.06 0.53
C GLN A 180 -28.13 -0.93 1.09
N PRO A 181 -27.84 -0.84 2.40
CA PRO A 181 -26.96 -1.79 3.08
C PRO A 181 -27.48 -3.22 2.98
N LEU A 182 -26.58 -4.17 2.74
CA LEU A 182 -26.86 -5.60 2.74
C LEU A 182 -26.30 -6.26 4.01
N PRO A 183 -26.96 -7.29 4.55
CA PRO A 183 -26.44 -8.06 5.67
C PRO A 183 -25.21 -8.90 5.26
N PRO A 184 -24.46 -9.45 6.23
CA PRO A 184 -23.31 -10.32 5.94
C PRO A 184 -23.65 -11.49 5.02
N ASN A 185 -22.66 -11.95 4.26
CA ASN A 185 -22.77 -13.05 3.29
C ASN A 185 -23.68 -12.78 2.08
N GLN A 186 -23.91 -11.51 1.73
CA GLN A 186 -24.57 -11.12 0.49
C GLN A 186 -23.60 -10.43 -0.46
N LEU A 187 -23.79 -10.65 -1.77
CA LEU A 187 -23.00 -10.01 -2.82
C LEU A 187 -23.53 -8.60 -3.09
N GLY A 188 -22.62 -7.62 -3.16
CA GLY A 188 -22.95 -6.24 -3.48
C GLY A 188 -21.70 -5.42 -3.79
N GLU A 189 -21.89 -4.12 -3.97
CA GLU A 189 -20.81 -3.15 -4.15
C GLU A 189 -20.15 -2.84 -2.79
N ILE A 190 -18.82 -2.77 -2.77
CA ILE A 190 -18.05 -2.40 -1.56
C ILE A 190 -17.95 -0.88 -1.50
N TRP A 191 -18.60 -0.27 -0.51
CA TRP A 191 -18.44 1.13 -0.19
C TRP A 191 -17.43 1.31 0.92
N LEU A 192 -16.56 2.30 0.79
CA LEU A 192 -15.43 2.53 1.68
C LEU A 192 -15.42 3.97 2.18
N ARG A 193 -15.04 4.13 3.45
CA ARG A 193 -14.78 5.43 4.07
C ARG A 193 -13.54 5.30 4.97
N GLY A 194 -12.61 6.25 4.86
CA GLY A 194 -11.39 6.24 5.65
C GLY A 194 -10.57 7.50 5.44
N PRO A 195 -9.60 7.79 6.32
CA PRO A 195 -8.78 9.01 6.24
C PRO A 195 -7.77 8.99 5.09
N ASN A 196 -7.44 7.81 4.56
CA ASN A 196 -6.61 7.60 3.36
C ASN A 196 -7.36 7.80 2.04
N ILE A 197 -8.70 7.83 2.08
CA ILE A 197 -9.56 7.95 0.89
C ILE A 197 -9.86 9.42 0.63
N ASN A 198 -9.72 9.86 -0.62
CA ASN A 198 -10.14 11.20 -0.98
C ASN A 198 -11.67 11.27 -1.11
N ALA A 199 -12.29 12.03 -0.21
CA ALA A 199 -13.64 12.54 -0.43
C ALA A 199 -13.58 13.54 -1.58
N ARG A 200 -14.32 13.27 -2.65
CA ARG A 200 -14.61 14.28 -3.67
C ARG A 200 -15.60 15.29 -3.15
#